data_AF-D5QIA5-F1
#
_entry.id   AF-D5QIA5-F1
#
_cell.length_a   1.000
_cell.length_b   1.000
_cell.length_c   1.000
_cell.angle_alpha   90.00
_cell.angle_beta   90.00
_cell.angle_gamma   90.00
#
_symmetry.space_group_name_H-M   'P 1'
#
loop_
_entity.id
_entity.type
_entity.pdbx_description
1 polymer ?
#
loop_
_entity_poly.entity_id
_entity_poly.type
_entity_poly.pdbx_seq_one_letter_code
_entity_poly.pdbx_strand_id
1 'polypeptide(L)'
;MLLAVVLSGVGGMFAFIAGVDAWDVLPVHLPLSRVPTGGNARYTMGALARAGRFDSAMIGTSTGRLIRPDAMGAEFDARFVNLAMNNATAWEQDRLLGVFMQAHPAPRVIMLDLDHLWCLSGDDAARGPHEQWPEWAYTAPSWQRYGHMLDLYALQEAVNQTLYQFGLKADHAGADGYQSFVPDDAQYDRARVSANFALWLSATPVASPAAPVALSPSLALLPRLLARIPDDTLKIVWFPPVAREMKVHAGPARATAIARCRARIIADMARVPNSIVVDFDIPGPIADVRDSFWDPLHYRMGVATRIVRDLAMAVQDPDRPADEYVVRAAHLSPHARDMARIVP
;
A
#
# COMPACT_ATOMS: atom_id res chain seq x y z
N MET A 1 -3.78 -44.16 -25.74
CA MET A 1 -3.98 -44.23 -24.27
C MET A 1 -3.20 -43.14 -23.54
N LEU A 2 -1.87 -43.06 -23.71
CA LEU A 2 -1.03 -42.03 -23.06
C LEU A 2 -1.48 -40.57 -23.35
N LEU A 3 -1.82 -40.26 -24.61
CA LEU A 3 -2.30 -38.93 -25.02
C LEU A 3 -3.64 -38.56 -24.35
N ALA A 4 -4.55 -39.52 -24.19
CA ALA A 4 -5.84 -39.30 -23.52
C ALA A 4 -5.67 -39.09 -22.00
N VAL A 5 -4.72 -39.81 -21.39
CA VAL A 5 -4.36 -39.63 -19.98
C VAL A 5 -3.69 -38.26 -19.75
N VAL A 6 -2.76 -37.86 -20.62
CA VAL A 6 -2.10 -36.54 -20.55
C VAL A 6 -3.11 -35.41 -20.76
N LEU A 7 -4.02 -35.53 -21.73
CA LEU A 7 -5.10 -34.57 -21.95
C LEU A 7 -6.06 -34.51 -20.76
N SER A 8 -6.36 -35.64 -20.12
CA SER A 8 -7.18 -35.67 -18.91
C SER A 8 -6.49 -35.05 -17.69
N GLY A 9 -5.17 -35.22 -17.56
CA GLY A 9 -4.38 -34.65 -16.46
C GLY A 9 -4.22 -33.14 -16.59
N VAL A 10 -3.84 -32.65 -17.78
CA VAL A 10 -3.73 -31.20 -18.05
C VAL A 10 -5.10 -30.53 -17.98
N GLY A 11 -6.14 -31.15 -18.53
CA GLY A 11 -7.51 -30.64 -18.45
C GLY A 11 -8.03 -30.58 -17.01
N GLY A 12 -7.78 -31.61 -16.21
CA GLY A 12 -8.13 -31.62 -14.78
C GLY A 12 -7.37 -30.57 -13.98
N MET A 13 -6.08 -30.40 -14.24
CA MET A 13 -5.26 -29.36 -13.62
C MET A 13 -5.76 -27.96 -13.99
N PHE A 14 -6.03 -27.70 -15.26
CA PHE A 14 -6.59 -26.42 -15.70
C PHE A 14 -7.95 -26.14 -15.06
N ALA A 15 -8.84 -27.13 -15.03
CA ALA A 15 -10.16 -26.99 -14.40
C ALA A 15 -10.03 -26.72 -12.89
N PHE A 16 -9.06 -27.32 -12.20
CA PHE A 16 -8.76 -27.02 -10.81
C PHE A 16 -8.29 -25.57 -10.64
N ILE A 17 -7.29 -25.13 -11.41
CA ILE A 17 -6.73 -23.78 -11.30
C ILE A 17 -7.80 -22.71 -11.61
N ALA A 18 -8.52 -22.87 -12.72
CA ALA A 18 -9.57 -21.95 -13.14
C ALA A 18 -10.81 -22.02 -12.23
N GLY A 19 -11.11 -23.19 -11.67
CA GLY A 19 -12.21 -23.37 -10.73
C GLY A 19 -11.93 -22.69 -9.39
N VAL A 20 -10.72 -22.84 -8.84
CA VAL A 20 -10.32 -22.14 -7.62
C VAL A 20 -10.17 -20.64 -7.89
N ASP A 21 -9.53 -20.28 -9.00
CA ASP A 21 -9.20 -18.91 -9.40
C ASP A 21 -8.62 -18.11 -8.22
N ALA A 22 -7.41 -18.45 -7.81
CA ALA A 22 -6.84 -17.92 -6.57
C ALA A 22 -6.72 -16.39 -6.51
N TRP A 23 -6.78 -15.73 -7.66
CA TRP A 23 -6.64 -14.29 -7.82
C TRP A 23 -7.94 -13.58 -8.16
N ASP A 24 -9.06 -14.30 -8.28
CA ASP A 24 -10.40 -13.73 -8.53
C ASP A 24 -10.41 -12.81 -9.77
N VAL A 25 -9.88 -13.34 -10.86
CA VAL A 25 -9.69 -12.63 -12.13
C VAL A 25 -10.57 -13.19 -13.25
N LEU A 26 -11.14 -14.38 -13.08
CA LEU A 26 -11.93 -15.06 -14.10
C LEU A 26 -13.43 -14.76 -13.96
N PRO A 27 -14.18 -14.73 -15.07
CA PRO A 27 -15.62 -14.46 -15.02
C PRO A 27 -16.44 -15.63 -14.47
N VAL A 28 -15.92 -16.86 -14.53
CA VAL A 28 -16.58 -18.07 -14.00
C VAL A 28 -15.56 -18.89 -13.21
N HIS A 29 -15.90 -19.12 -11.95
CA HIS A 29 -15.11 -19.88 -10.97
C HIS A 29 -16.05 -20.47 -9.89
N LEU A 30 -15.52 -21.31 -9.00
CA LEU A 30 -16.26 -21.81 -7.84
C LEU A 30 -16.58 -20.64 -6.88
N PRO A 31 -17.73 -20.67 -6.17
CA PRO A 31 -18.12 -19.62 -5.22
C PRO A 31 -17.38 -19.81 -3.89
N LEU A 32 -16.06 -19.65 -3.90
CA LEU A 32 -15.18 -19.80 -2.74
C LEU A 32 -14.81 -18.42 -2.18
N SER A 33 -14.66 -18.33 -0.86
CA SER A 33 -13.94 -17.22 -0.25
C SER A 33 -12.48 -17.24 -0.72
N ARG A 34 -11.91 -16.05 -0.92
CA ARG A 34 -10.50 -15.88 -1.33
C ARG A 34 -9.84 -14.86 -0.43
N VAL A 35 -8.65 -15.21 0.02
CA VAL A 35 -7.74 -14.31 0.75
C VAL A 35 -6.42 -14.21 0.00
N PRO A 36 -5.61 -13.16 0.16
CA PRO A 36 -4.28 -13.16 -0.42
C PRO A 36 -3.42 -14.30 0.16
N THR A 37 -3.27 -15.40 -0.57
CA THR A 37 -2.51 -16.59 -0.10
C THR A 37 -1.06 -16.64 -0.59
N GLY A 38 -0.72 -15.77 -1.54
CA GLY A 38 0.55 -15.78 -2.25
C GLY A 38 1.55 -14.75 -1.73
N GLY A 39 2.82 -14.97 -2.04
CA GLY A 39 3.90 -14.04 -1.68
C GLY A 39 3.89 -12.74 -2.48
N ASN A 40 3.33 -12.74 -3.70
CA ASN A 40 3.27 -11.56 -4.56
C ASN A 40 1.87 -10.94 -4.54
N ALA A 41 1.72 -9.85 -3.78
CA ALA A 41 0.46 -9.12 -3.65
C ALA A 41 -0.08 -8.59 -4.99
N ARG A 42 0.77 -8.36 -6.00
CA ARG A 42 0.37 -7.80 -7.30
C ARG A 42 -0.64 -8.68 -8.05
N TYR A 43 -0.74 -9.96 -7.74
CA TYR A 43 -1.76 -10.84 -8.33
C TYR A 43 -3.13 -10.73 -7.65
N THR A 44 -3.15 -10.48 -6.34
CA THR A 44 -4.38 -10.50 -5.54
C THR A 44 -4.99 -9.11 -5.34
N MET A 45 -4.18 -8.05 -5.36
CA MET A 45 -4.66 -6.69 -5.08
C MET A 45 -5.69 -6.19 -6.09
N GLY A 46 -5.61 -6.62 -7.36
CA GLY A 46 -6.61 -6.27 -8.37
C GLY A 46 -8.02 -6.77 -8.04
N ALA A 47 -8.15 -7.95 -7.42
CA ALA A 47 -9.44 -8.47 -6.97
C ALA A 47 -9.98 -7.71 -5.77
N LEU A 48 -9.13 -7.46 -4.77
CA LEU A 48 -9.49 -6.66 -3.60
C LEU A 48 -9.93 -5.25 -4.00
N ALA A 49 -9.24 -4.64 -4.97
CA ALA A 49 -9.59 -3.33 -5.52
C ALA A 49 -10.93 -3.32 -6.28
N ARG A 50 -11.44 -4.47 -6.74
CA ARG A 50 -12.74 -4.59 -7.41
C ARG A 50 -13.88 -4.96 -6.47
N ALA A 51 -13.57 -5.38 -5.25
CA ALA A 51 -14.54 -6.00 -4.36
C ALA A 51 -15.54 -4.99 -3.81
N GLY A 52 -16.83 -5.12 -4.18
CA GLY A 52 -17.90 -4.19 -3.80
C GLY A 52 -18.22 -4.07 -2.30
N ARG A 53 -17.53 -4.83 -1.43
CA ARG A 53 -17.63 -4.68 0.04
C ARG A 53 -16.88 -3.45 0.57
N PHE A 54 -16.03 -2.84 -0.25
CA PHE A 54 -15.26 -1.66 0.12
C PHE A 54 -15.84 -0.39 -0.51
N ASP A 55 -15.62 0.73 0.15
CA ASP A 55 -15.93 2.07 -0.37
C ASP A 55 -14.77 3.04 -0.16
N SER A 56 -13.66 2.57 0.42
CA SER A 56 -12.47 3.36 0.70
C SER A 56 -11.21 2.52 0.50
N ALA A 57 -10.09 3.15 0.18
CA ALA A 57 -8.85 2.45 -0.09
C ALA A 57 -7.63 3.15 0.52
N MET A 58 -6.69 2.34 0.98
CA MET A 58 -5.34 2.74 1.34
C MET A 58 -4.37 2.24 0.28
N ILE A 59 -3.65 3.14 -0.38
CA ILE A 59 -2.67 2.83 -1.43
C ILE A 59 -1.30 3.32 -0.97
N GLY A 60 -0.27 2.51 -1.17
CA GLY A 60 1.08 2.87 -0.76
C GLY A 60 2.07 1.74 -0.85
N THR A 61 3.09 1.82 -0.01
CA THR A 61 4.24 0.91 0.01
C THR A 61 4.19 -0.05 1.21
N SER A 62 5.29 -0.72 1.54
CA SER A 62 5.39 -1.52 2.76
C SER A 62 5.14 -0.71 4.04
N THR A 63 5.41 0.60 4.03
CA THR A 63 5.11 1.45 5.18
C THR A 63 3.59 1.61 5.37
N GLY A 64 2.80 1.71 4.31
CA GLY A 64 1.34 1.69 4.36
C GLY A 64 0.69 0.32 4.69
N ARG A 65 1.41 -0.79 4.50
CA ARG A 65 0.88 -2.15 4.76
C ARG A 65 0.51 -2.41 6.23
N LEU A 66 1.12 -1.69 7.17
CA LEU A 66 0.83 -1.83 8.60
C LEU A 66 -0.46 -1.14 9.04
N ILE A 67 -1.03 -0.30 8.18
CA ILE A 67 -2.28 0.41 8.45
C ILE A 67 -3.45 -0.56 8.35
N ARG A 68 -4.16 -0.74 9.46
CA ARG A 68 -5.27 -1.69 9.54
C ARG A 68 -6.58 -1.10 9.00
N PRO A 69 -7.27 -1.79 8.06
CA PRO A 69 -8.56 -1.35 7.53
C PRO A 69 -9.67 -1.21 8.57
N ASP A 70 -9.71 -2.07 9.59
CA ASP A 70 -10.71 -1.98 10.65
C ASP A 70 -10.50 -0.76 11.55
N ALA A 71 -9.25 -0.44 11.90
CA ALA A 71 -8.91 0.78 12.61
C ALA A 71 -9.27 2.04 11.79
N MET A 72 -8.92 2.08 10.50
CA MET A 72 -9.34 3.18 9.62
C MET A 72 -10.86 3.27 9.49
N GLY A 73 -11.54 2.13 9.36
CA GLY A 73 -12.99 2.10 9.20
C GLY A 73 -13.73 2.63 10.42
N ALA A 74 -13.23 2.36 11.62
CA ALA A 74 -13.75 2.92 12.85
C ALA A 74 -13.59 4.46 12.90
N GLU A 75 -12.41 4.96 12.53
CA GLU A 75 -12.09 6.40 12.59
C GLU A 75 -12.75 7.23 11.48
N PHE A 76 -13.11 6.64 10.33
CA PHE A 76 -13.63 7.37 9.17
C PHE A 76 -15.05 6.97 8.73
N ASP A 77 -15.71 6.08 9.49
CA ASP A 77 -17.02 5.52 9.15
C ASP A 77 -17.07 5.03 7.68
N ALA A 78 -16.12 4.15 7.35
CA ALA A 78 -15.83 3.70 6.00
C ALA A 78 -15.37 2.24 5.97
N ARG A 79 -15.46 1.59 4.81
CA ARG A 79 -15.02 0.20 4.62
C ARG A 79 -13.77 0.20 3.76
N PHE A 80 -12.63 0.13 4.42
CA PHE A 80 -11.33 0.17 3.77
C PHE A 80 -10.89 -1.17 3.21
N VAL A 81 -10.18 -1.08 2.09
CA VAL A 81 -9.22 -2.10 1.64
C VAL A 81 -7.81 -1.53 1.74
N ASN A 82 -6.85 -2.31 2.24
CA ASN A 82 -5.42 -1.98 2.17
C ASN A 82 -4.80 -2.60 0.91
N LEU A 83 -4.47 -1.75 -0.04
CA LEU A 83 -3.84 -2.09 -1.33
C LEU A 83 -2.35 -1.75 -1.36
N ALA A 84 -1.75 -1.44 -0.22
CA ALA A 84 -0.34 -1.14 -0.13
C ALA A 84 0.50 -2.41 -0.35
N MET A 85 1.64 -2.30 -1.06
CA MET A 85 2.48 -3.45 -1.40
C MET A 85 3.96 -3.16 -1.18
N ASN A 86 4.75 -4.23 -1.03
CA ASN A 86 6.20 -4.11 -0.96
C ASN A 86 6.74 -3.45 -2.23
N ASN A 87 7.54 -2.41 -2.01
CA ASN A 87 8.21 -1.65 -3.07
C ASN A 87 7.28 -1.25 -4.23
N ALA A 88 6.01 -0.94 -3.92
CA ALA A 88 5.04 -0.50 -4.92
C ALA A 88 5.53 0.78 -5.59
N THR A 89 5.79 0.75 -6.88
CA THR A 89 6.18 1.97 -7.61
C THR A 89 4.98 2.91 -7.74
N ALA A 90 5.23 4.20 -7.98
CA ALA A 90 4.17 5.16 -8.25
C ALA A 90 3.28 4.75 -9.44
N TRP A 91 3.85 4.05 -10.43
CA TRP A 91 3.10 3.48 -11.55
C TRP A 91 2.16 2.35 -11.12
N GLU A 92 2.62 1.43 -10.26
CA GLU A 92 1.78 0.35 -9.74
C GLU A 92 0.63 0.88 -8.87
N GLN A 93 0.91 1.90 -8.06
CA GLN A 93 -0.09 2.61 -7.27
C GLN A 93 -1.12 3.33 -8.17
N ASP A 94 -0.68 3.98 -9.25
CA ASP A 94 -1.55 4.58 -10.28
C ASP A 94 -2.49 3.54 -10.92
N ARG A 95 -1.96 2.37 -11.28
CA ARG A 95 -2.74 1.25 -11.85
C ARG A 95 -3.78 0.71 -10.88
N LEU A 96 -3.41 0.45 -9.62
CA LEU A 96 -4.35 -0.04 -8.62
C LEU A 96 -5.46 0.97 -8.33
N LEU A 97 -5.13 2.25 -8.21
CA LEU A 97 -6.15 3.27 -8.06
C LEU A 97 -7.11 3.27 -9.26
N GLY A 98 -6.58 3.13 -10.48
CA GLY A 98 -7.41 3.05 -11.68
C GLY A 98 -8.42 1.90 -11.62
N VAL A 99 -8.01 0.73 -11.14
CA VAL A 99 -8.89 -0.44 -10.96
C VAL A 99 -9.93 -0.20 -9.87
N PHE A 100 -9.51 0.40 -8.74
CA PHE A 100 -10.44 0.74 -7.66
C PHE A 100 -11.48 1.77 -8.11
N MET A 101 -11.08 2.86 -8.77
CA MET A 101 -12.01 3.88 -9.28
C MET A 101 -13.01 3.32 -10.30
N GLN A 102 -12.62 2.32 -11.10
CA GLN A 102 -13.54 1.68 -12.05
C GLN A 102 -14.65 0.88 -11.36
N ALA A 103 -14.35 0.24 -10.23
CA ALA A 103 -15.32 -0.52 -9.45
C ALA A 103 -16.09 0.35 -8.44
N HIS A 104 -15.49 1.46 -7.99
CA HIS A 104 -15.99 2.31 -6.92
C HIS A 104 -16.06 3.78 -7.40
N PRO A 105 -17.11 4.18 -8.14
CA PRO A 105 -17.20 5.52 -8.74
C PRO A 105 -17.45 6.66 -7.75
N ALA A 106 -17.86 6.34 -6.51
CA ALA A 106 -18.09 7.30 -5.43
C ALA A 106 -17.43 6.81 -4.12
N PRO A 107 -16.09 6.78 -4.07
CA PRO A 107 -15.37 6.32 -2.89
C PRO A 107 -15.48 7.37 -1.78
N ARG A 108 -15.57 6.91 -0.52
CA ARG A 108 -15.66 7.80 0.64
C ARG A 108 -14.31 8.40 0.97
N VAL A 109 -13.28 7.56 1.08
CA VAL A 109 -11.92 7.98 1.44
C VAL A 109 -10.87 7.29 0.57
N ILE A 110 -9.91 8.06 0.07
CA ILE A 110 -8.68 7.55 -0.53
C ILE A 110 -7.49 8.04 0.27
N MET A 111 -6.76 7.10 0.85
CA MET A 111 -5.52 7.35 1.56
C MET A 111 -4.32 6.96 0.70
N LEU A 112 -3.32 7.83 0.65
CA LEU A 112 -2.10 7.67 -0.12
C LEU A 112 -0.89 7.81 0.80
N ASP A 113 -0.18 6.71 1.04
CA ASP A 113 1.16 6.71 1.64
C ASP A 113 2.20 7.03 0.55
N LEU A 114 2.67 8.27 0.56
CA LEU A 114 3.63 8.78 -0.43
C LEU A 114 5.04 8.84 0.20
N ASP A 115 5.69 7.69 0.25
CA ASP A 115 6.98 7.52 0.90
C ASP A 115 8.20 7.91 0.01
N HIS A 116 9.39 7.51 0.45
CA HIS A 116 10.64 7.77 -0.26
C HIS A 116 10.70 7.22 -1.69
N LEU A 117 9.93 6.19 -2.07
CA LEU A 117 9.91 5.66 -3.43
C LEU A 117 9.31 6.66 -4.43
N TRP A 118 8.35 7.49 -4.01
CA TRP A 118 7.84 8.57 -4.86
C TRP A 118 8.87 9.65 -5.14
N CYS A 119 9.85 9.81 -4.24
CA CYS A 119 10.81 10.90 -4.29
C CYS A 119 12.17 10.53 -4.86
N LEU A 120 12.53 9.25 -4.79
CA LEU A 120 13.89 8.79 -5.08
C LEU A 120 13.96 7.73 -6.18
N SER A 121 12.83 7.27 -6.71
CA SER A 121 12.85 6.34 -7.83
C SER A 121 13.33 7.04 -9.11
N GLY A 122 14.22 6.37 -9.85
CA GLY A 122 14.69 6.78 -11.17
C GLY A 122 13.66 6.50 -12.28
N ASP A 123 14.07 6.60 -13.54
CA ASP A 123 13.18 6.42 -14.71
C ASP A 123 12.47 5.05 -14.74
N ASP A 124 13.10 4.01 -14.18
CA ASP A 124 12.54 2.66 -14.06
C ASP A 124 11.30 2.59 -13.14
N ALA A 125 10.99 3.64 -12.38
CA ALA A 125 9.75 3.74 -11.60
C ALA A 125 8.49 3.58 -12.47
N ALA A 126 8.59 3.84 -13.77
CA ALA A 126 7.52 3.66 -14.75
C ALA A 126 7.36 2.20 -15.24
N ARG A 127 8.32 1.30 -14.97
CA ARG A 127 8.31 -0.12 -15.34
C ARG A 127 8.92 -0.94 -14.21
N GLY A 128 8.07 -1.36 -13.26
CA GLY A 128 8.45 -2.00 -11.99
C GLY A 128 9.55 -3.09 -12.10
N PRO A 129 10.68 -2.96 -11.38
CA PRO A 129 11.82 -3.87 -11.56
C PRO A 129 11.97 -5.00 -10.51
N HIS A 130 11.10 -5.13 -9.49
CA HIS A 130 11.35 -6.07 -8.37
C HIS A 130 10.44 -7.30 -8.33
N GLU A 131 9.19 -7.18 -8.77
CA GLU A 131 8.24 -8.30 -8.87
C GLU A 131 7.43 -8.13 -10.17
N GLN A 132 7.18 -9.21 -10.90
CA GLN A 132 6.46 -9.13 -12.17
C GLN A 132 5.03 -8.62 -11.93
N TRP A 133 4.68 -7.51 -12.58
CA TRP A 133 3.32 -7.00 -12.62
C TRP A 133 2.48 -7.83 -13.61
N PRO A 134 1.39 -8.50 -13.17
CA PRO A 134 0.60 -9.34 -14.05
C PRO A 134 -0.38 -8.49 -14.86
N GLU A 135 0.12 -7.78 -15.87
CA GLU A 135 -0.67 -6.83 -16.69
C GLU A 135 -2.00 -7.43 -17.17
N TRP A 136 -1.99 -8.70 -17.57
CA TRP A 136 -3.16 -9.44 -18.02
C TRP A 136 -4.28 -9.51 -16.96
N ALA A 137 -3.96 -9.58 -15.66
CA ALA A 137 -4.94 -9.66 -14.57
C ALA A 137 -5.69 -8.33 -14.36
N TYR A 138 -5.12 -7.23 -14.85
CA TYR A 138 -5.64 -5.88 -14.70
C TYR A 138 -6.33 -5.38 -15.97
N THR A 139 -5.76 -5.65 -17.15
CA THR A 139 -6.21 -5.01 -18.41
C THR A 139 -6.80 -5.96 -19.42
N ALA A 140 -6.53 -7.28 -19.35
CA ALA A 140 -7.08 -8.20 -20.33
C ALA A 140 -8.62 -8.34 -20.18
N PRO A 141 -9.36 -8.52 -21.29
CA PRO A 141 -10.75 -8.94 -21.26
C PRO A 141 -10.93 -10.21 -20.43
N SER A 142 -12.00 -10.28 -19.63
CA SER A 142 -12.20 -11.35 -18.63
C SER A 142 -12.03 -12.77 -19.19
N TRP A 143 -12.58 -13.05 -20.38
CA TRP A 143 -12.45 -14.36 -21.03
C TRP A 143 -11.05 -14.68 -21.56
N GLN A 144 -10.24 -13.67 -21.87
CA GLN A 144 -8.86 -13.89 -22.32
C GLN A 144 -7.93 -14.26 -21.15
N ARG A 145 -8.33 -13.97 -19.91
CA ARG A 145 -7.54 -14.27 -18.71
C ARG A 145 -7.37 -15.77 -18.46
N TYR A 146 -8.30 -16.60 -18.93
CA TYR A 146 -8.18 -18.07 -18.89
C TYR A 146 -6.87 -18.56 -19.52
N GLY A 147 -6.40 -17.90 -20.59
CA GLY A 147 -5.15 -18.25 -21.27
C GLY A 147 -3.89 -18.10 -20.39
N HIS A 148 -3.98 -17.38 -19.27
CA HIS A 148 -2.89 -17.14 -18.33
C HIS A 148 -2.92 -18.06 -17.10
N MET A 149 -3.94 -18.91 -16.96
CA MET A 149 -4.14 -19.73 -15.77
C MET A 149 -3.37 -21.05 -15.80
N LEU A 150 -2.95 -21.54 -16.97
CA LEU A 150 -2.14 -22.76 -17.06
C LEU A 150 -0.67 -22.46 -16.76
N ASP A 151 -0.41 -22.08 -15.52
CA ASP A 151 0.89 -21.63 -15.02
C ASP A 151 1.19 -22.29 -13.66
N LEU A 152 2.47 -22.59 -13.39
CA LEU A 152 2.88 -23.27 -12.15
C LEU A 152 2.64 -22.39 -10.92
N TYR A 153 2.78 -21.08 -11.04
CA TYR A 153 2.47 -20.15 -9.96
C TYR A 153 0.96 -20.11 -9.71
N ALA A 154 0.14 -20.08 -10.77
CA ALA A 154 -1.31 -20.20 -10.64
C ALA A 154 -1.74 -21.53 -9.96
N LEU A 155 -1.08 -22.65 -10.28
CA LEU A 155 -1.30 -23.93 -9.61
C LEU A 155 -0.94 -23.88 -8.12
N GLN A 156 0.23 -23.33 -7.80
CA GLN A 156 0.67 -23.17 -6.40
C GLN A 156 -0.34 -22.33 -5.61
N GLU A 157 -0.82 -21.22 -6.18
CA GLU A 157 -1.79 -20.36 -5.51
C GLU A 157 -3.17 -21.04 -5.37
N ALA A 158 -3.61 -21.80 -6.38
CA ALA A 158 -4.84 -22.59 -6.28
C ALA A 158 -4.75 -23.66 -5.17
N VAL A 159 -3.60 -24.32 -5.02
CA VAL A 159 -3.35 -25.25 -3.91
C VAL A 159 -3.34 -24.51 -2.58
N ASN A 160 -2.66 -23.36 -2.47
CA ASN A 160 -2.63 -22.57 -1.24
C ASN A 160 -4.03 -22.14 -0.80
N GLN A 161 -4.85 -21.64 -1.73
CA GLN A 161 -6.25 -21.32 -1.46
C GLN A 161 -7.04 -22.54 -1.01
N THR A 162 -6.87 -23.68 -1.68
CA THR A 162 -7.57 -24.91 -1.32
C THR A 162 -7.20 -25.36 0.11
N LEU A 163 -5.92 -25.32 0.47
CA LEU A 163 -5.45 -25.63 1.83
C LEU A 163 -6.02 -24.66 2.86
N TYR A 164 -6.12 -23.37 2.52
CA TYR A 164 -6.79 -22.38 3.37
C TYR A 164 -8.29 -22.72 3.57
N GLN A 165 -9.00 -23.03 2.49
CA GLN A 165 -10.42 -23.41 2.55
C GLN A 165 -10.68 -24.66 3.41
N PHE A 166 -9.71 -25.58 3.50
CA PHE A 166 -9.77 -26.77 4.36
C PHE A 166 -9.22 -26.57 5.77
N GLY A 167 -8.78 -25.37 6.14
CA GLY A 167 -8.16 -25.09 7.44
C GLY A 167 -6.78 -25.74 7.64
N LEU A 168 -6.13 -26.16 6.55
CA LEU A 168 -4.80 -26.79 6.54
C LEU A 168 -3.68 -25.76 6.36
N LYS A 169 -4.02 -24.51 6.06
CA LYS A 169 -3.10 -23.37 5.96
C LYS A 169 -3.72 -22.20 6.72
N ALA A 170 -2.96 -21.62 7.65
CA ALA A 170 -3.37 -20.42 8.34
C ALA A 170 -3.39 -19.21 7.40
N ASP A 171 -4.37 -18.33 7.60
CA ASP A 171 -4.39 -17.04 6.93
C ASP A 171 -3.18 -16.21 7.38
N HIS A 172 -2.51 -15.56 6.43
CA HIS A 172 -1.51 -14.56 6.75
C HIS A 172 -1.97 -13.16 6.33
N ALA A 173 -2.99 -13.04 5.46
CA ALA A 173 -3.49 -11.78 4.94
C ALA A 173 -5.03 -11.75 4.96
N GLY A 174 -5.59 -10.82 5.72
CA GLY A 174 -7.02 -10.63 5.84
C GLY A 174 -7.69 -10.38 4.48
N ALA A 175 -8.98 -10.69 4.41
CA ALA A 175 -9.81 -10.42 3.24
C ALA A 175 -9.92 -8.93 2.88
N ASP A 176 -9.34 -8.02 3.66
CA ASP A 176 -9.23 -6.58 3.43
C ASP A 176 -7.84 -6.16 2.92
N GLY A 177 -6.97 -7.12 2.60
CA GLY A 177 -5.61 -6.88 2.11
C GLY A 177 -4.58 -6.59 3.21
N TYR A 178 -5.00 -6.50 4.48
CA TYR A 178 -4.08 -6.32 5.59
C TYR A 178 -3.37 -7.61 5.97
N GLN A 179 -2.05 -7.52 6.09
CA GLN A 179 -1.21 -8.59 6.61
C GLN A 179 -0.14 -7.96 7.49
N SER A 180 -0.07 -8.38 8.76
CA SER A 180 1.12 -8.06 9.56
C SER A 180 2.31 -8.80 8.96
N PHE A 181 3.26 -8.04 8.40
CA PHE A 181 4.54 -8.56 7.93
C PHE A 181 5.67 -8.27 8.92
N VAL A 182 5.35 -7.65 10.06
CA VAL A 182 6.25 -7.42 11.18
C VAL A 182 5.84 -8.27 12.38
N PRO A 183 6.78 -8.56 13.30
CA PRO A 183 6.47 -9.26 14.54
C PRO A 183 5.50 -8.46 15.43
N ASP A 184 4.82 -9.17 16.34
CA ASP A 184 4.01 -8.55 17.38
C ASP A 184 4.90 -7.69 18.31
N ASP A 185 4.35 -6.57 18.77
CA ASP A 185 5.05 -5.62 19.63
C ASP A 185 5.51 -6.22 20.97
N ALA A 186 4.86 -7.28 21.46
CA ALA A 186 5.29 -8.02 22.65
C ALA A 186 6.58 -8.81 22.43
N GLN A 187 6.96 -9.07 21.17
CA GLN A 187 8.22 -9.72 20.81
C GLN A 187 9.37 -8.73 20.61
N TYR A 188 9.19 -7.47 21.03
CA TYR A 188 10.18 -6.43 20.83
C TYR A 188 11.46 -6.71 21.63
N ASP A 189 12.58 -6.75 20.92
CA ASP A 189 13.92 -6.88 21.48
C ASP A 189 14.82 -5.81 20.88
N ARG A 190 15.32 -4.91 21.73
CA ARG A 190 16.12 -3.75 21.31
C ARG A 190 17.47 -4.14 20.71
N ALA A 191 18.07 -5.25 21.14
CA ALA A 191 19.33 -5.74 20.59
C ALA A 191 19.12 -6.27 19.17
N ARG A 192 18.05 -7.06 18.95
CA ARG A 192 17.65 -7.53 17.61
C ARG A 192 17.35 -6.37 16.67
N VAL A 193 16.58 -5.37 17.13
CA VAL A 193 16.28 -4.17 16.34
C VAL A 193 17.55 -3.38 16.04
N SER A 194 18.46 -3.23 16.99
CA SER A 194 19.73 -2.53 16.75
C SER A 194 20.60 -3.26 15.71
N ALA A 195 20.59 -4.59 15.69
CA ALA A 195 21.26 -5.38 14.65
C ALA A 195 20.60 -5.18 13.27
N ASN A 196 19.26 -5.15 13.20
CA ASN A 196 18.53 -4.85 11.97
C ASN A 196 18.85 -3.45 11.44
N PHE A 197 18.91 -2.44 12.32
CA PHE A 197 19.33 -1.08 11.96
C PHE A 197 20.74 -1.09 11.34
N ALA A 198 21.71 -1.75 11.99
CA ALA A 198 23.07 -1.84 11.45
C ALA A 198 23.11 -2.50 10.06
N LEU A 199 22.37 -3.60 9.88
CA LEU A 199 22.26 -4.28 8.59
C LEU A 199 21.68 -3.35 7.51
N TRP A 200 20.55 -2.71 7.79
CA TRP A 200 19.89 -1.79 6.85
C TRP A 200 20.76 -0.60 6.47
N LEU A 201 21.39 0.05 7.46
CA LEU A 201 22.28 1.18 7.20
C LEU A 201 23.49 0.75 6.37
N SER A 202 24.06 -0.43 6.65
CA SER A 202 25.17 -0.97 5.85
C SER A 202 24.80 -1.26 4.39
N ALA A 203 23.55 -1.69 4.15
CA ALA A 203 23.01 -1.96 2.82
C ALA A 203 22.53 -0.69 2.09
N THR A 204 22.35 0.41 2.81
CA THR A 204 21.85 1.68 2.27
C THR A 204 23.01 2.51 1.70
N PRO A 205 23.02 2.82 0.40
CA PRO A 205 24.02 3.69 -0.19
C PRO A 205 23.91 5.12 0.38
N VAL A 206 25.05 5.69 0.76
CA VAL A 206 25.15 7.11 1.13
C VAL A 206 25.17 7.93 -0.15
N ALA A 207 24.27 8.91 -0.28
CA ALA A 207 24.26 9.79 -1.44
C ALA A 207 25.52 10.68 -1.46
N SER A 208 26.18 10.78 -2.61
CA SER A 208 27.29 11.72 -2.77
C SER A 208 26.81 13.16 -2.50
N PRO A 209 27.53 13.97 -1.71
CA PRO A 209 27.17 15.37 -1.48
C PRO A 209 27.05 16.21 -2.76
N ALA A 210 27.78 15.81 -3.81
CA ALA A 210 27.78 16.47 -5.13
C ALA A 210 26.76 15.87 -6.11
N ALA A 211 25.95 14.88 -5.69
CA ALA A 211 24.95 14.28 -6.57
C ALA A 211 23.90 15.32 -6.99
N PRO A 212 23.58 15.43 -8.29
CA PRO A 212 22.52 16.32 -8.74
C PRO A 212 21.18 15.87 -8.15
N VAL A 213 20.45 16.82 -7.56
CA VAL A 213 19.12 16.60 -6.99
C VAL A 213 18.07 16.91 -8.05
N ALA A 214 17.78 15.93 -8.90
CA ALA A 214 16.65 15.97 -9.84
C ALA A 214 15.33 15.60 -9.13
N LEU A 215 14.21 16.11 -9.63
CA LEU A 215 12.89 15.65 -9.20
C LEU A 215 12.64 14.24 -9.77
N SER A 216 12.04 13.37 -8.97
CA SER A 216 11.66 12.03 -9.45
C SER A 216 10.63 12.14 -10.59
N PRO A 217 10.82 11.38 -11.69
CA PRO A 217 9.84 11.29 -12.77
C PRO A 217 8.43 10.85 -12.30
N SER A 218 8.36 10.09 -11.20
CA SER A 218 7.12 9.62 -10.59
C SER A 218 6.17 10.76 -10.22
N LEU A 219 6.66 11.96 -9.93
CA LEU A 219 5.84 13.11 -9.61
C LEU A 219 4.91 13.54 -10.75
N ALA A 220 5.24 13.21 -12.00
CA ALA A 220 4.35 13.46 -13.14
C ALA A 220 3.06 12.62 -13.11
N LEU A 221 3.03 11.53 -12.32
CA LEU A 221 1.84 10.69 -12.16
C LEU A 221 0.83 11.26 -11.17
N LEU A 222 1.28 12.02 -10.17
CA LEU A 222 0.40 12.49 -9.09
C LEU A 222 -0.81 13.30 -9.60
N PRO A 223 -0.67 14.30 -10.50
CA PRO A 223 -1.83 15.03 -11.01
C PRO A 223 -2.84 14.13 -11.74
N ARG A 224 -2.35 13.09 -12.46
CA ARG A 224 -3.23 12.13 -13.15
C ARG A 224 -3.96 11.23 -12.17
N LEU A 225 -3.27 10.83 -11.10
CA LEU A 225 -3.83 10.04 -10.02
C LEU A 225 -4.95 10.82 -9.32
N LEU A 226 -4.69 12.06 -8.93
CA LEU A 226 -5.64 12.94 -8.25
C LEU A 226 -6.86 13.26 -9.11
N ALA A 227 -6.67 13.51 -10.42
CA ALA A 227 -7.76 13.83 -11.34
C ALA A 227 -8.77 12.69 -11.55
N ARG A 228 -8.44 11.44 -11.17
CA ARG A 228 -9.38 10.31 -11.20
C ARG A 228 -10.24 10.20 -9.95
N ILE A 229 -9.86 10.87 -8.86
CA ILE A 229 -10.59 10.80 -7.60
C ILE A 229 -11.66 11.90 -7.60
N PRO A 230 -12.95 11.57 -7.39
CA PRO A 230 -14.02 12.55 -7.32
C PRO A 230 -13.78 13.65 -6.29
N ASP A 231 -14.28 14.86 -6.55
CA ASP A 231 -14.07 16.03 -5.68
C ASP A 231 -14.70 15.86 -4.29
N ASP A 232 -15.79 15.09 -4.17
CA ASP A 232 -16.50 14.78 -2.93
C ASP A 232 -15.82 13.71 -2.06
N THR A 233 -14.88 12.95 -2.61
CA THR A 233 -14.06 11.98 -1.85
C THR A 233 -13.06 12.68 -0.94
N LEU A 234 -12.93 12.23 0.30
CA LEU A 234 -11.86 12.65 1.20
C LEU A 234 -10.52 12.04 0.77
N LYS A 235 -9.53 12.88 0.47
CA LYS A 235 -8.19 12.49 -0.02
C LYS A 235 -7.16 12.79 1.06
N ILE A 236 -6.56 11.75 1.61
CA ILE A 236 -5.56 11.87 2.68
C ILE A 236 -4.22 11.43 2.11
N VAL A 237 -3.35 12.39 1.83
CA VAL A 237 -1.94 12.09 1.54
C VAL A 237 -1.17 12.16 2.86
N TRP A 238 -0.31 11.18 3.11
CA TRP A 238 0.58 11.26 4.25
C TRP A 238 2.00 10.81 3.94
N PHE A 239 2.94 11.37 4.67
CA PHE A 239 4.35 11.01 4.60
C PHE A 239 4.70 10.16 5.82
N PRO A 240 5.06 8.87 5.63
CA PRO A 240 5.34 7.98 6.74
C PRO A 240 6.64 8.35 7.47
N PRO A 241 6.71 8.12 8.79
CA PRO A 241 7.90 8.44 9.56
C PRO A 241 9.07 7.54 9.14
N VAL A 242 10.26 8.13 9.04
CA VAL A 242 11.53 7.41 8.85
C VAL A 242 12.44 7.66 10.04
N ALA A 243 13.09 6.61 10.55
CA ALA A 243 13.98 6.75 11.69
C ALA A 243 15.10 7.76 11.41
N ARG A 244 15.41 8.60 12.41
CA ARG A 244 16.42 9.65 12.30
C ARG A 244 17.76 9.13 11.80
N GLU A 245 18.18 7.95 12.25
CA GLU A 245 19.45 7.34 11.86
C GLU A 245 19.55 7.08 10.36
N MET A 246 18.45 6.65 9.72
CA MET A 246 18.40 6.48 8.27
C MET A 246 18.53 7.82 7.55
N LYS A 247 17.86 8.86 8.05
CA LYS A 247 17.93 10.23 7.48
C LYS A 247 19.34 10.81 7.58
N VAL A 248 19.99 10.62 8.73
CA VAL A 248 21.38 11.06 8.96
C VAL A 248 22.34 10.29 8.04
N HIS A 249 22.20 8.96 7.98
CA HIS A 249 23.04 8.10 7.13
C HIS A 249 22.91 8.40 5.64
N ALA A 250 21.68 8.64 5.18
CA ALA A 250 21.36 8.98 3.79
C ALA A 250 22.06 10.27 3.30
N GLY A 251 22.40 11.18 4.21
CA GLY A 251 23.12 12.42 3.91
C GLY A 251 22.26 13.55 3.33
N PRO A 252 22.83 14.78 3.26
CA PRO A 252 22.07 16.00 2.94
C PRO A 252 21.54 16.07 1.51
N ALA A 253 22.19 15.42 0.54
CA ALA A 253 21.71 15.38 -0.84
C ALA A 253 20.37 14.65 -0.96
N ARG A 254 20.25 13.49 -0.29
CA ARG A 254 19.00 12.72 -0.23
C ARG A 254 17.91 13.45 0.54
N ALA A 255 18.25 14.11 1.65
CA ALA A 255 17.30 14.95 2.39
C ALA A 255 16.74 16.09 1.51
N THR A 256 17.61 16.74 0.73
CA THR A 256 17.20 17.81 -0.22
C THR A 256 16.27 17.27 -1.31
N ALA A 257 16.55 16.07 -1.84
CA ALA A 257 15.71 15.42 -2.84
C ALA A 257 14.30 15.14 -2.32
N ILE A 258 14.20 14.53 -1.14
CA ILE A 258 12.92 14.25 -0.48
C ILE A 258 12.17 15.56 -0.19
N ALA A 259 12.84 16.59 0.34
CA ALA A 259 12.22 17.87 0.66
C ALA A 259 11.62 18.55 -0.60
N ARG A 260 12.35 18.57 -1.72
CA ARG A 260 11.86 19.13 -2.99
C ARG A 260 10.68 18.34 -3.54
N CYS A 261 10.75 17.01 -3.48
CA CYS A 261 9.67 16.13 -3.89
C CYS A 261 8.39 16.39 -3.06
N ARG A 262 8.50 16.37 -1.73
CA ARG A 262 7.37 16.63 -0.83
C ARG A 262 6.79 18.03 -1.03
N ALA A 263 7.63 19.05 -1.21
CA ALA A 263 7.17 20.40 -1.51
C ALA A 263 6.32 20.45 -2.79
N ARG A 264 6.69 19.66 -3.82
CA ARG A 264 5.88 19.53 -5.03
C ARG A 264 4.55 18.81 -4.76
N ILE A 265 4.56 17.71 -4.02
CA ILE A 265 3.34 16.98 -3.63
C ILE A 265 2.37 17.90 -2.87
N ILE A 266 2.90 18.64 -1.87
CA ILE A 266 2.12 19.59 -1.07
C ILE A 266 1.51 20.67 -1.98
N ALA A 267 2.28 21.22 -2.93
CA ALA A 267 1.80 22.23 -3.86
C ALA A 267 0.70 21.70 -4.80
N ASP A 268 0.84 20.47 -5.30
CA ASP A 268 -0.17 19.82 -6.14
C ASP A 268 -1.46 19.55 -5.35
N MET A 269 -1.35 19.24 -4.06
CA MET A 269 -2.48 18.97 -3.16
C MET A 269 -3.19 20.23 -2.64
N ALA A 270 -2.51 21.37 -2.56
CA ALA A 270 -3.00 22.58 -1.89
C ALA A 270 -4.32 23.16 -2.46
N ARG A 271 -4.75 22.74 -3.66
CA ARG A 271 -5.99 23.19 -4.30
C ARG A 271 -6.96 22.05 -4.60
N VAL A 272 -6.67 20.84 -4.14
CA VAL A 272 -7.51 19.67 -4.40
C VAL A 272 -8.68 19.66 -3.42
N PRO A 273 -9.94 19.61 -3.88
CA PRO A 273 -11.13 19.52 -3.03
C PRO A 273 -11.08 18.32 -2.08
N ASN A 274 -11.52 18.55 -0.84
CA ASN A 274 -11.61 17.56 0.23
C ASN A 274 -10.30 16.81 0.43
N SER A 275 -9.20 17.55 0.56
CA SER A 275 -7.88 16.94 0.70
C SER A 275 -7.08 17.45 1.89
N ILE A 276 -6.16 16.61 2.37
CA ILE A 276 -5.20 16.95 3.41
C ILE A 276 -3.85 16.26 3.13
N VAL A 277 -2.77 16.93 3.53
CA VAL A 277 -1.41 16.37 3.55
C VAL A 277 -0.89 16.38 4.99
N VAL A 278 -0.60 15.19 5.53
CA VAL A 278 -0.12 15.02 6.90
C VAL A 278 1.31 14.44 6.90
N ASP A 279 2.23 15.10 7.59
CA ASP A 279 3.64 14.74 7.60
C ASP A 279 4.05 14.16 8.97
N PHE A 280 4.28 12.85 9.03
CA PHE A 280 4.79 12.16 10.22
C PHE A 280 6.32 12.03 10.20
N ASP A 281 6.98 12.39 9.09
CA ASP A 281 8.43 12.32 8.96
C ASP A 281 9.13 13.59 9.44
N ILE A 282 8.74 14.02 10.63
CA ILE A 282 9.27 15.18 11.34
C ILE A 282 10.15 14.73 12.51
N PRO A 283 11.10 15.58 12.98
CA PRO A 283 11.71 15.37 14.29
C PRO A 283 10.61 15.33 15.36
N GLY A 284 10.71 14.40 16.31
CA GLY A 284 9.63 14.18 17.27
C GLY A 284 9.58 12.77 17.85
N PRO A 285 8.48 12.45 18.56
CA PRO A 285 8.36 11.25 19.41
C PRO A 285 8.31 9.93 18.61
N ILE A 286 8.11 9.99 17.29
CA ILE A 286 8.17 8.81 16.43
C ILE A 286 9.56 8.70 15.80
N ALA A 287 9.93 9.63 14.91
CA ALA A 287 11.14 9.51 14.09
C ALA A 287 12.47 9.56 14.88
N ASP A 288 12.51 10.25 16.03
CA ASP A 288 13.71 10.35 16.86
C ASP A 288 13.82 9.23 17.90
N VAL A 289 12.81 8.36 18.00
CA VAL A 289 12.76 7.27 18.97
C VAL A 289 12.91 5.95 18.24
N ARG A 290 14.11 5.35 18.32
CA ARG A 290 14.41 4.05 17.70
C ARG A 290 13.40 2.95 18.08
N ASP A 291 12.92 2.98 19.32
CA ASP A 291 12.01 1.97 19.87
C ASP A 291 10.60 2.02 19.23
N SER A 292 10.33 3.02 18.39
CA SER A 292 9.16 3.13 17.52
C SER A 292 9.23 2.21 16.30
N PHE A 293 10.37 1.57 16.03
CA PHE A 293 10.62 0.85 14.79
C PHE A 293 11.16 -0.58 14.97
N TRP A 294 10.94 -1.42 13.95
CA TRP A 294 11.54 -2.74 13.80
C TRP A 294 12.85 -2.72 12.99
N ASP A 295 12.95 -1.77 12.06
CA ASP A 295 14.11 -1.41 11.25
C ASP A 295 14.04 0.09 10.91
N PRO A 296 15.02 0.72 10.26
CA PRO A 296 15.01 2.17 10.07
C PRO A 296 13.86 2.75 9.22
N LEU A 297 13.03 1.90 8.59
CA LEU A 297 11.90 2.30 7.74
C LEU A 297 10.55 1.84 8.29
N HIS A 298 10.45 0.62 8.83
CA HIS A 298 9.19 0.03 9.27
C HIS A 298 8.95 0.25 10.75
N TYR A 299 7.95 1.08 11.04
CA TYR A 299 7.49 1.36 12.40
C TYR A 299 6.72 0.16 13.00
N ARG A 300 6.52 0.19 14.31
CA ARG A 300 5.86 -0.86 15.08
C ARG A 300 4.34 -0.83 14.95
N MET A 301 3.67 -1.93 15.32
CA MET A 301 2.21 -2.01 15.24
C MET A 301 1.51 -0.96 16.09
N GLY A 302 2.01 -0.70 17.30
CA GLY A 302 1.47 0.36 18.16
C GLY A 302 1.65 1.77 17.58
N VAL A 303 2.66 1.99 16.74
CA VAL A 303 2.84 3.27 16.01
C VAL A 303 1.87 3.35 14.84
N ALA A 304 1.61 2.24 14.13
CA ALA A 304 0.60 2.18 13.08
C ALA A 304 -0.79 2.60 13.59
N THR A 305 -1.19 2.08 14.75
CA THR A 305 -2.46 2.44 15.39
C THR A 305 -2.52 3.92 15.76
N ARG A 306 -1.41 4.50 16.25
CA ARG A 306 -1.33 5.95 16.56
C ARG A 306 -1.46 6.79 15.29
N ILE A 307 -0.75 6.45 14.22
CA ILE A 307 -0.83 7.15 12.93
C ILE A 307 -2.28 7.22 12.42
N VAL A 308 -3.04 6.12 12.49
CA VAL A 308 -4.45 6.11 12.07
C VAL A 308 -5.30 7.10 12.86
N ARG A 309 -5.15 7.10 14.18
CA ARG A 309 -5.83 8.05 15.07
C ARG A 309 -5.41 9.49 14.78
N ASP A 310 -4.12 9.72 14.60
CA ASP A 310 -3.55 11.05 14.33
C ASP A 310 -4.00 11.60 12.97
N LEU A 311 -4.13 10.74 11.95
CA LEU A 311 -4.73 11.10 10.66
C LEU A 311 -6.19 11.55 10.82
N ALA A 312 -6.98 10.83 11.63
CA ALA A 312 -8.36 11.20 11.92
C ALA A 312 -8.44 12.53 12.68
N MET A 313 -7.57 12.74 13.66
CA MET A 313 -7.45 14.03 14.37
C MET A 313 -7.07 15.16 13.42
N ALA A 314 -6.12 14.95 12.52
CA ALA A 314 -5.69 15.94 11.53
C ALA A 314 -6.82 16.30 10.54
N VAL A 315 -7.66 15.34 10.16
CA VAL A 315 -8.83 15.61 9.31
C VAL A 315 -9.90 16.39 10.07
N GLN A 316 -10.17 16.02 11.32
CA GLN A 316 -11.20 16.67 12.13
C GLN A 316 -10.82 18.12 12.46
N ASP A 317 -9.58 18.34 12.91
CA ASP A 317 -9.05 19.63 13.30
C ASP A 317 -7.63 19.84 12.74
N PRO A 318 -7.52 20.33 11.49
CA PRO A 318 -6.23 20.55 10.83
C PRO A 318 -5.33 21.59 11.52
N ASP A 319 -5.92 22.47 12.33
CA ASP A 319 -5.21 23.55 13.02
C ASP A 319 -4.73 23.12 14.41
N ARG A 320 -5.10 21.91 14.85
CA ARG A 320 -4.69 21.35 16.14
C ARG A 320 -3.17 21.15 16.19
N PRO A 321 -2.47 21.71 17.19
CA PRO A 321 -1.07 21.39 17.43
C PRO A 321 -0.89 19.91 17.80
N ALA A 322 0.13 19.28 17.22
CA ALA A 322 0.54 17.91 17.52
C ALA A 322 2.08 17.81 17.51
N ASP A 323 2.62 16.91 18.32
CA ASP A 323 4.07 16.66 18.37
C ASP A 323 4.47 15.54 17.41
N GLU A 324 3.53 14.64 17.09
CA GLU A 324 3.71 13.45 16.25
C GLU A 324 3.67 13.74 14.74
N TYR A 325 2.95 14.78 14.33
CA TYR A 325 2.73 15.12 12.93
C TYR A 325 2.58 16.62 12.68
N VAL A 326 2.70 17.03 11.41
CA VAL A 326 2.32 18.38 10.97
C VAL A 326 1.40 18.30 9.76
N VAL A 327 0.29 19.06 9.80
CA VAL A 327 -0.54 19.28 8.61
C VAL A 327 0.17 20.27 7.69
N ARG A 328 0.50 19.83 6.47
CA ARG A 328 1.25 20.63 5.47
C ARG A 328 0.33 21.39 4.52
N ALA A 329 -0.85 20.84 4.25
CA ALA A 329 -1.91 21.47 3.47
C ALA A 329 -3.24 20.83 3.86
N ALA A 330 -4.30 21.63 3.89
CA ALA A 330 -5.66 21.16 4.10
C ALA A 330 -6.64 22.02 3.30
N HIS A 331 -7.50 21.36 2.53
CA HIS A 331 -8.62 21.95 1.82
C HIS A 331 -9.84 21.05 2.02
N LEU A 332 -10.37 21.08 3.25
CA LEU A 332 -11.45 20.21 3.72
C LEU A 332 -12.76 20.99 3.84
N SER A 333 -13.83 20.46 3.23
CA SER A 333 -15.19 20.93 3.53
C SER A 333 -15.62 20.51 4.94
N PRO A 334 -16.63 21.17 5.55
CA PRO A 334 -17.19 20.72 6.82
C PRO A 334 -17.61 19.24 6.79
N HIS A 335 -18.25 18.81 5.70
CA HIS A 335 -18.66 17.42 5.53
C HIS A 335 -17.47 16.44 5.56
N ALA A 336 -16.35 16.79 4.92
CA ALA A 336 -15.15 15.97 4.94
C ALA A 336 -14.52 15.87 6.34
N ARG A 337 -14.60 16.93 7.16
CA ARG A 337 -14.14 16.90 8.55
C ARG A 337 -15.02 16.00 9.41
N ASP A 338 -16.33 16.02 9.19
CA ASP A 338 -17.31 15.19 9.92
C ASP A 338 -17.19 13.68 9.60
N MET A 339 -16.48 13.32 8.53
CA MET A 339 -16.17 11.92 8.24
C MET A 339 -15.21 11.33 9.28
N ALA A 340 -14.32 12.13 9.86
CA ALA A 340 -13.42 11.69 10.91
C ALA A 340 -14.11 11.68 12.27
N ARG A 341 -14.11 10.52 12.94
CA ARG A 341 -14.67 10.27 14.26
C ARG A 341 -13.58 9.70 15.14
N ILE A 342 -13.03 10.52 16.03
CA ILE A 342 -12.07 10.02 17.02
C ILE A 342 -12.79 8.99 17.90
N VAL A 343 -12.48 7.71 17.71
CA VAL A 343 -12.99 6.65 18.58
C VAL A 343 -12.11 6.63 19.85
N PRO A 344 -12.71 6.62 21.06
CA PRO A 344 -11.96 6.71 22.32
C PRO A 344 -10.87 5.65 22.52
#